data_AF-A0A5E4PID5-F1
#
_entry.id   AF-A0A5E4PID5-F1
#
_cell.length_a   1.000
_cell.length_b   1.000
_cell.length_c   1.000
_cell.angle_alpha   90.00
_cell.angle_beta   90.00
_cell.angle_gamma   90.00
#
_symmetry.space_group_name_H-M   'P 1'
#
loop_
_entity.id
_entity.type
_entity.pdbx_description
1 polymer ?
#
loop_
_entity_poly.entity_id
_entity_poly.type
_entity_poly.pdbx_seq_one_letter_code
_entity_poly.pdbx_strand_id
1 'polypeptide(L)'
;MKKILSTNLATLISLTVVFYTSYYLLVQDNFLHTSISSIIHRAHHLEIKSHLIVLGLLPIYIAMVIFGSAMLGMYIGSAVQNILSRNIKRPYIAQKKAY
;
A
#
# COMPACT_ATOMS: atom_id res chain seq x y z
N MET A 1 2.97 -26.42 1.46
CA MET A 1 3.05 -25.25 0.55
C MET A 1 1.74 -24.88 -0.17
N LYS A 2 0.60 -25.54 0.09
CA LYS A 2 -0.70 -25.19 -0.56
C LYS A 2 -1.38 -23.90 -0.04
N LYS A 3 -0.97 -23.37 1.13
CA LYS A 3 -1.57 -22.17 1.74
C LYS A 3 -1.24 -20.85 1.03
N ILE A 4 -0.16 -20.82 0.25
CA ILE A 4 0.27 -19.61 -0.48
C ILE A 4 -0.60 -19.41 -1.73
N LEU A 5 -1.14 -20.48 -2.31
CA LEU A 5 -1.90 -20.40 -3.56
C LEU A 5 -3.32 -19.83 -3.39
N SER A 6 -3.87 -19.84 -2.16
CA SER A 6 -5.13 -19.15 -1.86
C SER A 6 -4.90 -17.73 -1.35
N THR A 7 -3.81 -17.07 -1.79
CA THR A 7 -3.68 -15.62 -1.60
C THR A 7 -4.92 -15.01 -2.24
N ASN A 8 -5.78 -14.43 -1.42
CA ASN A 8 -7.09 -14.03 -1.88
C ASN A 8 -6.95 -12.97 -2.97
N LEU A 9 -7.67 -13.16 -4.07
CA LEU A 9 -7.73 -12.20 -5.18
C LEU A 9 -7.94 -10.77 -4.67
N ALA A 10 -8.76 -10.59 -3.63
CA ALA A 10 -8.96 -9.29 -2.96
C ALA A 10 -7.66 -8.71 -2.38
N THR A 11 -6.86 -9.51 -1.70
CA THR A 11 -5.55 -9.11 -1.16
C THR A 11 -4.56 -8.80 -2.28
N LEU A 12 -4.56 -9.60 -3.34
CA LEU A 12 -3.68 -9.40 -4.49
C LEU A 12 -4.01 -8.10 -5.24
N ILE A 13 -5.30 -7.86 -5.52
CA ILE A 13 -5.78 -6.60 -6.13
C ILE A 13 -5.44 -5.41 -5.22
N SER A 14 -5.69 -5.52 -3.92
CA SER A 14 -5.39 -4.44 -2.97
C SER A 14 -3.89 -4.12 -2.91
N LEU A 15 -3.02 -5.14 -2.91
CA LEU A 15 -1.57 -4.95 -2.99
C LEU A 15 -1.15 -4.27 -4.29
N THR A 16 -1.70 -4.71 -5.43
CA THR A 16 -1.39 -4.09 -6.74
C THR A 16 -1.75 -2.61 -6.77
N VAL A 17 -2.96 -2.25 -6.31
CA VAL A 17 -3.41 -0.85 -6.27
C VAL A 17 -2.51 -0.02 -5.36
N VAL A 18 -2.23 -0.52 -4.16
CA VAL A 18 -1.45 0.23 -3.17
C VAL A 18 0.02 0.38 -3.58
N PHE A 19 0.61 -0.64 -4.22
CA PHE A 19 1.94 -0.49 -4.81
C PHE A 19 1.97 0.48 -5.99
N TYR A 20 0.96 0.45 -6.85
CA TYR A 20 0.85 1.42 -7.94
C TYR A 20 0.75 2.86 -7.40
N THR A 21 -0.06 3.09 -6.36
CA THR A 21 -0.15 4.39 -5.69
C THR A 21 1.17 4.79 -5.04
N SER A 22 1.89 3.85 -4.41
CA SER A 22 3.20 4.13 -3.80
C SER A 22 4.24 4.51 -4.85
N TYR A 23 4.25 3.80 -5.98
CA TYR A 23 5.10 4.14 -7.12
C TYR A 23 4.78 5.53 -7.66
N TYR A 24 3.49 5.83 -7.86
CA TYR A 24 3.04 7.15 -8.28
C TYR A 24 3.51 8.24 -7.29
N LEU A 25 3.33 8.01 -5.98
CA LEU A 25 3.73 8.94 -4.92
C LEU A 25 5.23 9.23 -4.87
N LEU A 26 6.06 8.20 -5.08
CA LEU A 26 7.52 8.29 -4.99
C LEU A 26 8.17 8.81 -6.27
N VAL A 27 7.66 8.42 -7.44
CA VAL A 27 8.34 8.63 -8.73
C VAL A 27 7.75 9.78 -9.53
N GLN A 28 6.42 9.91 -9.58
CA GLN A 28 5.81 11.00 -10.33
C GLN A 28 5.76 12.27 -9.49
N ASP A 29 5.97 13.42 -10.14
CA ASP A 29 5.76 14.71 -9.50
C ASP A 29 4.26 14.91 -9.26
N ASN A 30 3.92 14.90 -7.99
CA ASN A 30 2.54 14.99 -7.53
C ASN A 30 2.30 16.34 -6.89
N PHE A 31 1.02 16.74 -6.81
CA PHE A 31 0.61 17.98 -6.17
C PHE A 31 1.11 18.11 -4.71
N LEU A 32 1.31 16.98 -4.03
CA LEU A 32 1.80 16.92 -2.66
C LEU A 32 3.32 17.10 -2.53
N HIS A 33 4.08 17.19 -3.63
CA HIS A 33 5.54 17.34 -3.63
C HIS A 33 6.28 16.24 -2.83
N THR A 34 5.69 15.05 -2.74
CA THR A 34 6.22 13.88 -2.01
C THR A 34 7.14 13.01 -2.85
N SER A 35 7.35 13.36 -4.13
CA SER A 35 8.21 12.64 -5.04
C SER A 35 9.67 12.76 -4.59
N ILE A 36 10.46 11.73 -4.89
CA ILE A 36 11.89 11.72 -4.59
C ILE A 36 12.58 12.91 -5.28
N SER A 37 12.20 13.19 -6.53
CA SER A 37 12.72 14.33 -7.31
C SER A 37 12.45 15.67 -6.60
N SER A 38 11.22 15.90 -6.15
CA SER A 38 10.84 17.15 -5.47
C SER A 38 11.57 17.33 -4.14
N ILE A 39 11.75 16.23 -3.38
CA ILE A 39 12.51 16.24 -2.13
C ILE A 39 13.97 16.61 -2.39
N ILE A 40 14.61 15.98 -3.38
CA ILE A 40 16.00 16.26 -3.75
C ILE A 40 16.15 17.71 -4.23
N HIS A 41 15.23 18.19 -5.06
CA HIS A 41 15.26 19.55 -5.58
C HIS A 41 15.17 20.59 -4.46
N ARG A 42 14.24 20.40 -3.50
CA ARG A 42 14.16 21.27 -2.31
C ARG A 42 15.40 21.17 -1.44
N ALA A 43 15.97 19.97 -1.31
CA ALA A 43 17.16 19.75 -0.48
C ALA A 43 18.42 20.40 -1.08
N HIS A 44 18.49 20.60 -2.40
CA HIS A 44 19.64 21.19 -3.07
C HIS A 44 19.91 22.65 -2.64
N HIS A 45 18.89 23.35 -2.15
CA HIS A 45 19.01 24.73 -1.66
C HIS A 45 19.37 24.83 -0.17
N LEU A 46 19.53 23.70 0.53
CA LEU A 46 19.88 23.67 1.95
C LEU A 46 21.40 23.75 2.17
N GLU A 47 21.79 24.18 3.36
CA GLU A 47 23.17 24.07 3.83
C GLU A 47 23.64 22.60 3.82
N ILE A 48 24.93 22.38 3.54
CA ILE A 48 25.54 21.05 3.31
C ILE A 48 25.20 20.04 4.41
N LYS A 49 25.22 20.44 5.69
CA LYS A 49 24.89 19.55 6.82
C LYS A 49 23.44 19.08 6.76
N SER A 50 22.51 19.99 6.50
CA SER A 50 21.08 19.71 6.37
C SER A 50 20.78 18.88 5.13
N HIS A 51 21.47 19.15 4.01
CA HIS A 51 21.37 18.37 2.79
C HIS A 51 21.74 16.90 3.02
N LEU A 52 22.85 16.63 3.72
CA LEU A 52 23.29 15.27 4.05
C LEU A 52 22.30 14.53 4.96
N ILE A 53 21.66 15.24 5.91
CA ILE A 53 20.61 14.66 6.76
C ILE A 53 19.40 14.25 5.91
N VAL A 54 18.94 15.11 5.01
CA VAL A 54 17.81 14.79 4.12
C VAL A 54 18.16 13.61 3.21
N LEU A 55 19.37 13.59 2.65
CA LEU A 55 19.84 12.49 1.80
C LEU A 55 19.93 11.17 2.58
N GLY A 56 20.33 11.21 3.86
CA GLY A 56 20.37 10.05 4.74
C GLY A 56 18.99 9.57 5.22
N LEU A 57 18.00 10.46 5.33
CA LEU A 57 16.62 10.13 5.69
C LEU A 57 15.80 9.63 4.49
N LEU A 58 16.21 9.95 3.26
CA LEU A 58 15.48 9.60 2.05
C LEU A 58 15.26 8.07 1.88
N PRO A 59 16.25 7.18 2.14
CA PRO A 59 16.03 5.73 2.12
C PRO A 59 15.02 5.27 3.19
N ILE A 60 15.03 5.89 4.37
CA ILE A 60 14.10 5.57 5.46
C ILE A 60 12.68 5.98 5.06
N TYR A 61 12.52 7.14 4.43
CA TYR A 61 11.25 7.58 3.85
C TYR A 61 10.73 6.60 2.80
N ILE A 62 11.57 6.22 1.82
CA ILE A 62 11.18 5.26 0.77
C ILE A 62 10.76 3.92 1.39
N ALA A 63 11.52 3.42 2.36
CA ALA A 63 11.19 2.19 3.07
C ALA A 63 9.84 2.32 3.79
N MET A 64 9.61 3.40 4.54
CA MET A 64 8.34 3.64 5.22
C MET A 64 7.16 3.67 4.25
N VAL A 65 7.30 4.33 3.10
CA VAL A 65 6.23 4.36 2.09
C VAL A 65 5.97 2.96 1.55
N ILE A 66 6.99 2.21 1.13
CA ILE A 66 6.81 0.87 0.55
C ILE A 66 6.22 -0.11 1.57
N PHE A 67 6.82 -0.22 2.76
CA PHE A 67 6.38 -1.18 3.78
C PHE A 67 5.05 -0.78 4.41
N GLY A 68 4.84 0.52 4.68
CA GLY A 68 3.58 1.02 5.21
C GLY A 68 2.42 0.77 4.24
N SER A 69 2.64 1.04 2.96
CA SER A 69 1.69 0.72 1.90
C SER A 69 1.43 -0.78 1.78
N ALA A 70 2.46 -1.63 1.80
CA ALA A 70 2.26 -3.07 1.77
C ALA A 70 1.41 -3.57 2.96
N MET A 71 1.66 -3.04 4.17
CA MET A 71 0.84 -3.33 5.35
C MET A 71 -0.61 -2.87 5.18
N LEU A 72 -0.83 -1.67 4.66
CA LEU A 72 -2.18 -1.16 4.37
C LEU A 72 -2.90 -2.01 3.33
N GLY A 73 -2.24 -2.38 2.23
CA GLY A 73 -2.82 -3.23 1.19
C GLY A 73 -3.21 -4.62 1.73
N MET A 74 -2.37 -5.22 2.58
CA MET A 74 -2.70 -6.48 3.24
C MET A 74 -3.90 -6.34 4.19
N TYR A 75 -3.93 -5.28 4.98
CA TYR A 75 -5.00 -5.02 5.93
C TYR A 75 -6.35 -4.78 5.23
N ILE A 76 -6.37 -3.90 4.23
CA ILE A 76 -7.57 -3.60 3.42
C ILE A 76 -8.01 -4.85 2.68
N GLY A 77 -7.10 -5.56 2.02
CA GLY A 77 -7.39 -6.81 1.32
C GLY A 77 -8.05 -7.86 2.21
N SER A 78 -7.54 -8.03 3.43
CA SER A 78 -8.11 -8.95 4.43
C SER A 78 -9.49 -8.49 4.91
N ALA A 79 -9.67 -7.19 5.19
CA ALA A 79 -10.95 -6.61 5.60
C ALA A 79 -12.03 -6.81 4.53
N VAL A 80 -11.71 -6.50 3.26
CA VAL A 80 -12.60 -6.69 2.11
C VAL A 80 -12.97 -8.16 1.96
N GLN A 81 -11.99 -9.06 2.02
CA GLN A 81 -12.23 -10.49 1.94
C GLN A 81 -13.15 -11.00 3.05
N ASN A 82 -12.97 -10.53 4.28
CA ASN A 82 -13.82 -10.90 5.42
C ASN A 82 -15.26 -10.43 5.23
N ILE A 83 -15.46 -9.21 4.71
CA ILE A 83 -16.79 -8.68 4.39
C ILE A 83 -17.44 -9.50 3.28
N LEU A 84 -16.72 -9.80 2.20
CA LEU A 84 -17.23 -10.60 1.08
C LEU A 84 -17.63 -12.01 1.55
N SER A 85 -16.77 -12.66 2.33
CA SER A 85 -17.02 -14.01 2.84
C SER A 85 -18.24 -14.08 3.77
N ARG A 86 -18.47 -13.03 4.59
CA ARG A 86 -19.66 -12.92 5.43
C ARG A 86 -20.93 -12.71 4.62
N ASN A 87 -20.88 -11.87 3.59
CA ASN A 87 -22.01 -11.61 2.71
C ASN A 87 -22.35 -12.79 1.79
N ILE A 88 -21.38 -13.64 1.42
CA ILE A 88 -21.62 -14.87 0.63
C ILE A 88 -22.17 -16.01 1.50
N LYS A 89 -21.76 -16.12 2.77
CA LYS A 89 -22.26 -17.16 3.69
C LYS A 89 -23.71 -16.90 4.16
N ARG A 90 -24.14 -15.64 4.26
CA ARG A 90 -25.53 -15.27 4.64
C ARG A 90 -26.62 -15.83 3.71
N PRO A 91 -26.57 -15.68 2.38
CA PRO A 91 -27.60 -16.19 1.48
C PRO A 91 -27.62 -17.72 1.41
N TYR A 92 -26.47 -18.39 1.58
CA TYR A 92 -26.40 -19.86 1.52
C TYR A 92 -27.09 -20.54 2.71
N ILE A 93 -26.96 -19.99 3.92
CA ILE A 93 -27.64 -20.51 5.11
C ILE A 93 -29.15 -20.20 5.08
N ALA A 94 -29.54 -19.05 4.52
CA ALA A 94 -30.95 -18.70 4.35
C ALA A 94 -31.66 -19.66 3.38
N GLN A 95 -31.00 -20.08 2.28
CA GLN A 95 -31.54 -21.09 1.37
C GLN A 95 -31.64 -22.48 2.02
N LYS A 96 -30.63 -22.90 2.81
CA LYS A 96 -30.61 -24.24 3.42
C LYS A 96 -31.64 -24.44 4.54
N LYS A 97 -32.17 -23.35 5.12
CA LYS A 97 -33.26 -23.41 6.12
C LYS A 97 -34.67 -23.39 5.51
N ALA A 98 -34.78 -23.14 4.21
CA ALA A 98 -36.06 -23.05 3.49
C ALA A 98 -36.46 -24.36 2.79
N TYR A 99 -35.64 -25.41 2.91
CA TYR A 99 -35.89 -26.79 2.50
C TYR A 99 -35.80 -27.69 3.73
#